data_AF-A0A1G1T3F2-F1
#
_entry.id   AF-A0A1G1T3F2-F1
#
_cell.length_a   1.000
_cell.length_b   1.000
_cell.length_c   1.000
_cell.angle_alpha   90.00
_cell.angle_beta   90.00
_cell.angle_gamma   90.00
#
_symmetry.space_group_name_H-M   'P 1'
#
loop_
_entity.id
_entity.type
_entity.pdbx_description
1 polymer ?
#
loop_
_entity_poly.entity_id
_entity_poly.type
_entity_poly.pdbx_seq_one_letter_code
_entity_poly.pdbx_strand_id
1 'polypeptide(L)'
;MKTEPDSHAAPRPHLVPVGAPADAVLIACILSGEKEYFELLIRRYNGALYKVGRSYGFAHATVQDLMQDAYVAAYQALGKFEKRAA
;
A
#
# COMPACT_ATOMS: atom_id res chain seq x y z
N MET A 1 -31.18 -24.83 4.65
CA MET A 1 -30.13 -24.56 5.67
C MET A 1 -28.83 -25.13 5.11
N LYS A 2 -28.09 -24.36 4.32
CA LYS A 2 -27.07 -23.35 4.69
C LYS A 2 -25.74 -24.02 5.07
N THR A 3 -24.83 -24.10 4.10
CA THR A 3 -23.39 -23.86 4.26
C THR A 3 -22.79 -23.70 2.87
N GLU A 4 -22.66 -22.44 2.46
CA GLU A 4 -21.83 -22.01 1.32
C GLU A 4 -20.38 -22.48 1.53
N PRO A 5 -19.67 -22.88 0.46
CA PRO A 5 -18.28 -23.31 0.56
C PRO A 5 -17.35 -22.09 0.68
N ASP A 6 -16.49 -22.12 1.69
CA ASP A 6 -15.20 -21.43 1.80
C ASP A 6 -15.00 -20.15 0.95
N SER A 7 -15.51 -19.04 1.47
CA SER A 7 -15.02 -17.69 1.11
C SER A 7 -13.68 -17.40 1.82
N HIS A 8 -12.65 -18.20 1.55
CA HIS A 8 -11.27 -17.83 1.86
C HIS A 8 -10.51 -17.58 0.54
N ALA A 9 -10.99 -16.59 -0.21
CA ALA A 9 -10.26 -16.05 -1.34
C ALA A 9 -8.97 -15.42 -0.81
N ALA A 10 -7.87 -16.16 -0.91
CA ALA A 10 -6.52 -15.65 -0.75
C ALA A 10 -6.38 -14.29 -1.47
N PRO A 11 -5.63 -13.32 -0.92
CA PRO A 11 -5.44 -12.03 -1.59
C PRO A 11 -4.82 -12.30 -2.96
N ARG A 12 -5.61 -12.07 -4.02
CA ARG A 12 -5.14 -12.14 -5.40
C ARG A 12 -3.84 -11.34 -5.47
N PRO A 13 -2.74 -11.87 -6.04
CA PRO A 13 -1.57 -11.05 -6.27
C PRO A 13 -2.02 -9.88 -7.13
N HIS A 14 -1.92 -8.68 -6.56
CA HIS A 14 -2.12 -7.43 -7.25
C HIS A 14 -0.98 -7.35 -8.25
N LEU A 15 -1.24 -7.90 -9.44
CA LEU A 15 -0.42 -7.72 -10.62
C LEU A 15 -0.37 -6.22 -10.87
N VAL A 16 0.70 -5.59 -10.38
CA VAL A 16 1.04 -4.22 -10.78
C VAL A 16 1.18 -4.29 -12.30
N PRO A 17 0.42 -3.50 -13.08
CA PRO A 17 0.53 -3.55 -14.53
C PRO A 17 1.98 -3.25 -14.91
N VAL A 18 2.58 -4.11 -15.72
CA VAL A 18 3.88 -3.83 -16.34
C VAL A 18 3.65 -2.61 -17.25
N GLY A 19 4.15 -1.45 -16.82
CA GLY A 19 3.82 -0.14 -17.43
C GLY A 19 3.32 0.92 -16.45
N ALA A 20 3.08 0.59 -15.18
CA ALA A 20 2.76 1.60 -14.17
C ALA A 20 3.98 2.54 -13.94
N PRO A 21 3.78 3.86 -13.80
CA PRO A 21 4.86 4.81 -13.62
C PRO A 21 5.74 4.47 -12.41
N ALA A 22 7.02 4.81 -12.51
CA ALA A 22 7.97 4.67 -11.41
C ALA A 22 7.50 5.48 -10.20
N ASP A 23 7.84 5.05 -8.98
CA ASP A 23 7.41 5.74 -7.76
C ASP A 23 7.83 7.21 -7.77
N ALA A 24 9.02 7.52 -8.28
CA ALA A 24 9.50 8.89 -8.41
C ALA A 24 8.59 9.79 -9.27
N VAL A 25 7.96 9.24 -10.31
CA VAL A 25 7.01 9.96 -11.16
C VAL A 25 5.70 10.19 -10.43
N LEU A 26 5.18 9.15 -9.77
CA LEU A 26 3.98 9.27 -8.94
C LEU A 26 4.16 10.29 -7.83
N ILE A 27 5.28 10.26 -7.13
CA ILE A 27 5.62 11.21 -6.06
C ILE A 27 5.67 12.64 -6.61
N ALA A 28 6.27 12.86 -7.78
CA ALA A 28 6.28 14.18 -8.42
C ALA A 28 4.86 14.68 -8.72
N CYS A 29 3.99 13.84 -9.31
CA CYS A 29 2.59 14.18 -9.57
C CYS A 29 1.82 14.53 -8.29
N ILE A 30 2.00 13.73 -7.22
CA ILE A 30 1.35 13.96 -5.93
C ILE A 30 1.77 15.30 -5.33
N LEU A 31 3.07 15.63 -5.41
CA LEU A 31 3.60 16.92 -4.94
C LEU A 31 3.11 18.10 -5.79
N SER A 32 2.81 17.89 -7.07
CA SER A 32 2.17 18.89 -7.94
C SER A 32 0.67 19.09 -7.66
N GLY A 33 0.08 18.33 -6.72
CA GLY A 33 -1.31 18.48 -6.29
C GLY A 33 -2.23 17.34 -6.72
N GLU A 34 -1.74 16.38 -7.51
CA GLU A 34 -2.52 15.24 -7.98
C GLU A 34 -2.53 14.11 -6.95
N LYS A 35 -3.26 14.33 -5.84
CA LYS A 35 -3.27 13.45 -4.67
C LYS A 35 -3.79 12.03 -4.96
N GLU A 36 -4.61 11.86 -6.00
CA GLU A 36 -5.20 10.57 -6.34
C GLU A 36 -4.14 9.53 -6.75
N TYR A 37 -2.99 9.97 -7.27
CA TYR A 37 -1.86 9.09 -7.58
C TYR A 37 -1.26 8.41 -6.33
N PHE A 38 -1.54 8.92 -5.12
CA PHE A 38 -1.12 8.25 -3.88
C PHE A 38 -1.82 6.91 -3.70
N GLU A 39 -3.03 6.73 -4.23
CA GLU A 39 -3.75 5.46 -4.20
C GLU A 39 -2.98 4.35 -4.94
N LEU A 40 -2.27 4.69 -6.02
CA LEU A 40 -1.44 3.73 -6.74
C LEU A 40 -0.26 3.24 -5.90
N LEU A 41 0.35 4.13 -5.11
CA LEU A 41 1.40 3.76 -4.16
C LEU A 41 0.83 2.87 -3.06
N ILE A 42 -0.34 3.22 -2.49
CA ILE A 42 -1.02 2.37 -1.51
C ILE A 42 -1.25 0.98 -2.09
N ARG A 43 -1.88 0.86 -3.26
CA ARG A 43 -2.16 -0.44 -3.91
C ARG A 43 -0.90 -1.25 -4.18
N ARG A 44 0.20 -0.59 -4.58
CA ARG A 44 1.50 -1.21 -4.86
C ARG A 44 2.14 -1.79 -3.59
N TYR A 45 2.07 -1.07 -2.47
CA TYR A 45 2.75 -1.47 -1.22
C TYR A 45 1.85 -2.18 -0.21
N ASN A 46 0.53 -2.21 -0.41
CA ASN A 46 -0.43 -2.82 0.51
C ASN A 46 -0.07 -4.27 0.86
N GLY A 47 0.18 -5.10 -0.14
CA GLY A 47 0.56 -6.50 0.10
C GLY A 47 1.86 -6.66 0.88
N ALA A 48 2.85 -5.79 0.64
CA ALA A 48 4.14 -5.85 1.33
C ALA A 48 4.00 -5.42 2.79
N LEU A 49 3.37 -4.25 3.04
CA LEU A 49 3.13 -3.74 4.39
C LEU A 49 2.29 -4.72 5.23
N TYR A 50 1.24 -5.30 4.63
CA TYR A 50 0.41 -6.28 5.30
C TYR A 50 1.21 -7.53 5.72
N LYS A 51 2.05 -8.06 4.83
CA LYS A 51 2.92 -9.20 5.13
C LYS A 51 3.91 -8.89 6.26
N VAL A 52 4.49 -7.68 6.27
CA VAL A 52 5.38 -7.23 7.35
C VAL A 52 4.63 -7.17 8.68
N GLY A 53 3.45 -6.54 8.74
CA GLY A 53 2.65 -6.50 9.97
C GLY A 53 2.29 -7.89 10.49
N ARG A 54 1.92 -8.80 9.58
CA ARG A 54 1.61 -10.20 9.92
C ARG A 54 2.84 -11.01 10.35
N SER A 55 4.05 -10.70 9.84
CA SER A 55 5.28 -11.39 10.27
C SER A 55 5.67 -11.06 11.70
N TYR A 56 5.22 -9.93 12.24
CA TYR A 56 5.35 -9.59 13.67
C TYR A 56 4.27 -10.25 14.55
N GLY A 57 3.36 -11.05 13.98
CA GLY A 57 2.32 -11.76 14.74
C GLY A 57 1.08 -10.94 15.08
N PHE A 58 0.97 -9.69 14.61
CA PHE A 58 -0.18 -8.82 14.89
C PHE A 58 -1.46 -9.33 14.23
N ALA A 59 -2.60 -9.22 14.92
CA ALA A 59 -3.91 -9.56 14.38
C ALA A 59 -4.28 -8.71 13.15
N HIS A 60 -5.21 -9.20 12.32
CA HIS A 60 -5.61 -8.52 11.08
C HIS A 60 -6.01 -7.06 11.29
N ALA A 61 -6.88 -6.78 12.27
CA ALA A 61 -7.34 -5.42 12.58
C ALA A 61 -6.17 -4.51 12.99
N THR A 62 -5.28 -4.99 13.85
CA THR A 62 -4.08 -4.24 14.27
C THR A 62 -3.16 -3.92 13.10
N VAL A 63 -2.99 -4.88 12.17
CA VAL A 63 -2.20 -4.62 10.96
C VAL A 63 -2.87 -3.58 10.08
N GLN A 64 -4.20 -3.61 9.93
CA GLN A 64 -4.92 -2.60 9.16
C GLN A 64 -4.75 -1.20 9.76
N ASP A 65 -4.89 -1.06 11.08
CA ASP A 65 -4.70 0.23 11.77
C ASP A 65 -3.26 0.75 11.59
N LEU A 66 -2.26 -0.12 11.82
CA LEU A 66 -0.85 0.23 11.62
C LEU A 66 -0.55 0.67 10.18
N MET A 67 -1.17 0.01 9.20
CA MET A 67 -0.99 0.37 7.80
C MET A 67 -1.58 1.74 7.49
N GLN A 68 -2.73 2.10 8.07
CA GLN A 68 -3.29 3.44 7.91
C GLN A 68 -2.32 4.51 8.44
N ASP A 69 -1.81 4.33 9.65
CA ASP A 69 -0.84 5.24 10.25
C ASP A 69 0.43 5.36 9.38
N ALA A 70 0.93 4.23 8.87
CA ALA A 70 2.08 4.20 7.99
C ALA A 70 1.85 4.97 6.68
N TYR A 71 0.67 4.86 6.07
CA TYR A 71 0.35 5.60 4.86
C TYR A 71 0.15 7.09 5.11
N VAL A 72 -0.47 7.48 6.23
CA VAL A 72 -0.58 8.89 6.62
C VAL A 72 0.82 9.48 6.84
N ALA A 73 1.69 8.78 7.55
CA ALA A 73 3.07 9.21 7.78
C ALA A 73 3.86 9.31 6.46
N ALA A 74 3.71 8.32 5.56
CA ALA A 74 4.35 8.34 4.25
C ALA A 74 3.89 9.52 3.41
N TYR A 75 2.58 9.80 3.36
CA TYR A 75 2.01 10.93 2.63
C TYR A 75 2.56 12.28 3.13
N GLN A 76 2.62 12.48 4.45
CA GLN A 76 3.19 13.67 5.06
C GLN A 76 4.69 13.81 4.80
N ALA A 77 5.40 12.68 4.64
CA ALA A 77 6.83 12.64 4.37
C ALA A 77 7.19 12.79 2.88
N LEU A 78 6.23 12.69 1.94
CA LEU A 78 6.49 12.80 0.50
C LEU A 78 7.23 14.09 0.12
N GLY A 79 6.88 15.22 0.74
CA GLY A 79 7.55 16.50 0.50
C GLY A 79 9.00 16.55 0.99
N LYS A 80 9.39 15.61 1.84
CA LYS A 80 10.76 15.44 2.36
C LYS A 80 11.47 14.26 1.69
N PHE A 81 10.89 13.68 0.65
CA PHE A 81 11.47 12.52 -0.01
C PHE A 81 12.66 12.92 -0.87
N GLU A 82 13.87 12.67 -0.37
CA GLU A 82 15.12 13.08 -1.02
C GLU A 82 15.65 12.09 -2.08
N LYS A 83 14.89 11.05 -2.46
CA LYS A 83 15.28 10.03 -3.47
C LYS A 83 16.67 9.40 -3.24
N ARG A 84 17.10 9.28 -1.98
CA ARG A 84 18.49 8.91 -1.62
C ARG A 84 18.79 7.41 -1.63
N ALA A 85 17.79 6.56 -1.79
CA ALA A 85 17.96 5.12 -1.94
C ALA A 85 17.58 4.74 -3.38
N ALA A 86 18.58 4.34 -4.16
CA ALA A 86 18.47 3.79 -5.52
C ALA A 86 19.19 2.44 -5.56
#